data_AF-A0A6C0CTA2-F1
#
_entry.id   AF-A0A6C0CTA2-F1
#
_cell.length_a   1.000
_cell.length_b   1.000
_cell.length_c   1.000
_cell.angle_alpha   90.00
_cell.angle_beta   90.00
_cell.angle_gamma   90.00
#
_symmetry.space_group_name_H-M   'P 1'
#
loop_
_entity.id
_entity.type
_entity.pdbx_description
1 polymer ?
#
loop_
_entity_poly.entity_id
_entity_poly.type
_entity_poly.pdbx_seq_one_letter_code
_entity_poly.pdbx_strand_id
1 'polypeptide(L)'
;MTETCGGRKHTRRYWKTHGIGELKKGELHGYHASSSKTSRRKSLRKTVRSVGALSTFRKLNALAVYTKNSAPSKSKTIKTDRNWVKKTYMK
;
A
#
# COMPACT_ATOMS: atom_id res chain seq x y z
N MET A 1 4.51 -11.59 -43.76
CA MET A 1 3.74 -11.34 -42.51
C MET A 1 4.35 -12.22 -41.43
N THR A 2 5.26 -11.67 -40.62
CA THR A 2 5.87 -12.42 -39.50
C THR A 2 5.46 -11.74 -38.21
N GLU A 3 4.59 -12.41 -37.47
CA GLU A 3 4.10 -11.96 -36.17
C GLU A 3 5.24 -11.93 -35.15
N THR A 4 5.65 -10.73 -34.73
CA THR A 4 6.46 -10.58 -33.51
C THR A 4 5.51 -10.43 -32.32
N CYS A 5 5.06 -11.55 -31.77
CA CYS A 5 4.44 -11.57 -30.44
C CYS A 5 5.52 -11.21 -29.40
N GLY A 6 5.55 -9.94 -28.98
CA GLY A 6 6.50 -9.38 -28.03
C GLY A 6 6.40 -10.02 -26.65
N GLY A 7 7.21 -11.06 -26.42
CA GLY A 7 7.36 -11.71 -25.12
C GLY A 7 7.96 -10.75 -24.09
N ARG A 8 7.15 -10.29 -23.13
CA ARG A 8 7.63 -9.55 -21.95
C ARG A 8 8.56 -10.47 -21.16
N LYS A 9 9.86 -10.17 -21.21
CA LYS A 9 10.91 -10.90 -20.48
C LYS A 9 10.79 -10.68 -18.97
N HIS A 10 9.87 -11.37 -18.30
CA HIS A 10 9.80 -11.46 -16.84
C HIS A 10 10.95 -12.32 -16.30
N THR A 11 12.17 -11.80 -16.33
CA THR A 11 13.35 -12.49 -15.78
C THR A 11 13.40 -12.36 -14.26
N ARG A 12 13.92 -13.38 -13.55
CA ARG A 12 14.13 -13.37 -12.08
C ARG A 12 14.97 -12.16 -11.60
N ARG A 13 15.80 -11.59 -12.49
CA ARG A 13 16.63 -10.40 -12.24
C ARG A 13 15.83 -9.09 -12.21
N TYR A 14 14.72 -9.01 -12.95
CA TYR A 14 13.84 -7.84 -13.02
C TYR A 14 13.10 -7.59 -11.69
N TRP A 15 12.62 -8.67 -11.04
CA TRP A 15 11.97 -8.61 -9.71
C TRP A 15 12.93 -8.28 -8.57
N LYS A 16 14.25 -8.48 -8.77
CA LYS A 16 15.28 -8.17 -7.77
C LYS A 16 15.65 -6.67 -7.75
N THR A 17 15.41 -5.97 -8.85
CA THR A 17 15.79 -4.55 -9.05
C THR A 17 14.63 -3.59 -8.84
N HIS A 18 13.40 -4.03 -9.06
CA HIS A 18 12.20 -3.23 -8.84
C HIS A 18 11.36 -3.91 -7.75
N GLY A 19 11.35 -3.35 -6.54
CA GLY A 19 10.48 -3.80 -5.45
C GLY A 19 8.99 -3.61 -5.80
N ILE A 20 8.11 -3.51 -4.80
CA ILE A 20 6.67 -3.26 -4.99
C ILE A 20 6.41 -1.87 -5.65
N GLY A 21 7.46 -1.08 -5.90
CA GLY A 21 7.40 0.30 -6.35
C GLY A 21 7.12 1.24 -5.18
N GLU A 22 7.39 2.53 -5.39
CA GLU A 22 7.00 3.55 -4.43
C GLU A 22 5.49 3.76 -4.47
N LEU A 23 4.92 4.08 -3.31
CA LEU A 23 3.52 4.49 -3.26
C LEU A 23 3.37 5.79 -4.06
N LYS A 24 2.53 5.79 -5.10
CA LYS A 24 2.29 7.00 -5.89
C LYS A 24 1.85 8.15 -4.97
N LYS A 25 2.49 9.31 -5.15
CA LYS A 25 2.26 10.49 -4.32
C LYS A 25 0.77 10.83 -4.32
N GLY A 26 0.17 10.91 -3.13
CA GLY A 26 -1.25 11.26 -2.95
C GLY A 26 -2.21 10.09 -2.72
N GLU A 27 -1.84 8.83 -2.99
CA GLU A 27 -2.77 7.70 -2.95
C GLU A 27 -3.28 7.29 -1.55
N LEU A 28 -2.63 7.76 -0.48
CA LEU A 28 -3.12 7.65 0.90
C LEU A 28 -3.38 9.03 1.54
N HIS A 29 -3.55 10.08 0.73
CA HIS A 29 -3.95 11.43 1.16
C HIS A 29 -3.10 11.97 2.34
N GLY A 30 -1.77 11.80 2.28
CA GLY A 30 -0.84 12.26 3.32
C GLY A 30 -0.75 11.35 4.56
N TYR A 31 -0.99 10.05 4.41
CA TYR A 31 -0.76 9.08 5.47
C TYR A 31 0.73 8.93 5.79
N HIS A 32 1.09 9.13 7.06
CA HIS A 32 2.43 8.84 7.58
C HIS A 32 2.32 7.99 8.84
N ALA A 33 3.05 6.86 8.88
CA ALA A 33 3.03 5.93 10.02
C ALA A 33 3.51 6.58 11.34
N SER A 34 4.39 7.59 11.25
CA SER A 34 4.92 8.33 12.41
C SER A 34 3.96 9.39 12.96
N SER A 35 2.90 9.76 12.24
CA SER A 35 1.94 10.75 12.72
C SER A 35 1.04 10.18 13.82
N SER A 36 0.37 11.06 14.57
CA SER A 36 -0.59 10.65 15.60
C SER A 36 -1.75 9.80 15.04
N LYS A 37 -2.31 8.94 15.88
CA LYS A 37 -3.43 8.03 15.53
C LYS A 37 -4.62 8.77 14.91
N THR A 38 -4.97 9.92 15.46
CA THR A 38 -6.06 10.78 14.97
C THR A 38 -5.77 11.32 13.57
N SER A 39 -4.55 11.82 13.33
CA SER A 39 -4.13 12.29 12.01
C SER A 39 -4.15 11.18 10.97
N ARG A 40 -3.55 10.03 11.29
CA ARG A 40 -3.55 8.85 10.40
C ARG A 40 -4.95 8.42 9.99
N ARG A 41 -5.86 8.28 10.96
CA ARG A 41 -7.25 7.91 10.70
C ARG A 41 -7.98 8.99 9.90
N LYS A 42 -7.71 10.28 10.12
CA LYS A 42 -8.28 11.37 9.31
C LYS A 42 -7.88 11.24 7.83
N SER A 43 -6.61 10.99 7.54
CA SER A 43 -6.15 10.75 6.17
C SER A 43 -6.79 9.51 5.56
N LEU A 44 -6.84 8.39 6.32
CA LEU A 44 -7.47 7.16 5.84
C LEU A 44 -8.97 7.31 5.53
N ARG A 45 -9.71 8.09 6.32
CA ARG A 45 -11.12 8.39 6.02
C ARG A 45 -11.26 9.10 4.67
N LYS A 46 -10.37 10.05 4.36
CA LYS A 46 -10.36 10.74 3.07
C LYS A 46 -10.04 9.77 1.93
N THR A 47 -9.03 8.92 2.12
CA THR A 47 -8.65 7.91 1.12
C THR A 47 -9.76 6.91 0.84
N VAL A 48 -10.42 6.39 1.88
CA VAL A 48 -11.53 5.45 1.72
C VAL A 48 -12.67 6.08 0.93
N ARG A 49 -12.98 7.36 1.17
CA ARG A 49 -14.00 8.11 0.41
C ARG A 49 -13.60 8.32 -1.06
N SER A 50 -12.31 8.46 -1.35
CA SER A 50 -11.84 8.76 -2.70
C SER A 50 -11.60 7.52 -3.57
N VAL A 51 -11.05 6.45 -3.00
CA VAL A 51 -10.54 5.28 -3.75
C VAL A 51 -11.26 3.98 -3.37
N GLY A 52 -12.04 4.00 -2.29
CA GLY A 52 -12.74 2.84 -1.76
C GLY A 52 -11.98 2.09 -0.67
N ALA A 53 -12.75 1.35 0.15
CA ALA A 53 -12.25 0.62 1.32
C ALA A 53 -11.29 -0.52 0.94
N LEU A 54 -11.66 -1.34 -0.06
CA LEU A 54 -10.86 -2.48 -0.50
C LEU A 54 -9.50 -2.05 -1.05
N SER A 55 -9.49 -1.01 -1.90
CA SER A 55 -8.26 -0.43 -2.45
C SER A 55 -7.36 0.10 -1.34
N THR A 56 -7.93 0.85 -0.39
CA THR A 56 -7.19 1.38 0.77
C THR A 56 -6.58 0.25 1.62
N PHE A 57 -7.35 -0.80 1.88
CA PHE A 57 -6.89 -1.97 2.63
C PHE A 57 -5.71 -2.66 1.95
N ARG A 58 -5.79 -2.91 0.63
CA ARG A 58 -4.73 -3.55 -0.15
C ARG A 58 -3.44 -2.73 -0.13
N LYS A 59 -3.54 -1.40 -0.29
CA LYS A 59 -2.39 -0.48 -0.22
C LYS A 59 -1.73 -0.47 1.15
N LEU A 60 -2.51 -0.40 2.23
CA LEU A 60 -1.97 -0.49 3.60
C LEU A 60 -1.30 -1.84 3.86
N ASN A 61 -1.85 -2.93 3.34
CA ASN A 61 -1.24 -4.25 3.48
C ASN A 61 0.10 -4.33 2.73
N ALA A 62 0.17 -3.83 1.49
CA ALA A 62 1.41 -3.77 0.73
C ALA A 62 2.49 -2.95 1.48
N LEU A 63 2.11 -1.79 2.03
CA LEU A 63 3.02 -0.96 2.81
C LEU A 63 3.50 -1.65 4.10
N ALA A 64 2.60 -2.35 4.80
CA ALA A 64 2.95 -3.11 6.00
C ALA A 64 3.95 -4.24 5.70
N VAL A 65 3.76 -4.95 4.57
CA VAL A 65 4.66 -6.02 4.12
C VAL A 65 6.01 -5.45 3.67
N TYR A 66 6.01 -4.34 2.93
CA TYR A 66 7.22 -3.69 2.46
C TYR A 66 8.12 -3.25 3.63
N THR A 67 7.51 -2.60 4.63
CA THR A 67 8.22 -2.08 5.81
C THR A 67 8.53 -3.12 6.88
N LYS A 68 8.10 -4.38 6.71
CA LYS A 68 8.19 -5.40 7.78
C LYS A 68 9.63 -5.67 8.25
N ASN A 69 10.59 -5.64 7.33
CA ASN A 69 12.01 -5.91 7.60
C ASN A 69 12.78 -4.62 7.88
N SER A 70 12.52 -3.54 7.13
CA SER A 70 13.27 -2.29 7.24
C SER A 70 12.82 -1.40 8.41
N ALA A 71 11.55 -1.45 8.81
CA ALA A 71 10.99 -0.60 9.86
C ALA A 71 9.84 -1.33 10.60
N PRO A 72 10.15 -2.30 11.48
CA PRO A 72 9.15 -3.18 12.10
C PRO A 72 8.15 -2.41 13.00
N SER A 73 8.58 -1.33 13.65
CA SER A 73 7.70 -0.45 14.44
C SER A 73 6.61 0.19 13.58
N LYS A 74 7.00 0.78 12.43
CA LYS A 74 6.07 1.36 11.45
C LYS A 74 5.14 0.29 10.88
N SER A 75 5.67 -0.90 10.57
CA SER A 75 4.86 -2.03 10.06
C SER A 75 3.75 -2.41 11.03
N LYS A 76 4.02 -2.48 12.35
CA LYS A 76 3.00 -2.73 13.38
C LYS A 76 1.90 -1.68 13.35
N THR A 77 2.25 -0.38 13.31
CA THR A 77 1.28 0.71 13.22
C THR A 77 0.40 0.61 11.97
N ILE A 78 1.01 0.33 10.81
CA ILE A 78 0.29 0.19 9.54
C ILE A 78 -0.67 -1.01 9.60
N LYS A 79 -0.25 -2.14 10.21
CA LYS A 79 -1.12 -3.30 10.41
C LYS A 79 -2.33 -2.96 11.28
N THR A 80 -2.15 -2.20 12.35
CA THR A 80 -3.24 -1.73 13.21
C THR A 80 -4.23 -0.85 12.43
N ASP A 81 -3.71 0.09 11.64
CA ASP A 81 -4.54 0.98 10.83
C ASP A 81 -5.29 0.21 9.72
N ARG A 82 -4.63 -0.79 9.10
CA ARG A 82 -5.24 -1.72 8.12
C ARG A 82 -6.39 -2.51 8.72
N ASN A 83 -6.22 -3.04 9.94
CA ASN A 83 -7.28 -3.77 10.64
C ASN A 83 -8.45 -2.85 11.01
N TRP A 84 -8.16 -1.61 11.38
CA TRP A 84 -9.20 -0.60 11.61
C TRP A 84 -10.01 -0.33 10.34
N VAL A 85 -9.36 -0.14 9.17
CA VAL A 85 -10.08 0.04 7.89
C VAL A 85 -10.99 -1.15 7.59
N LYS A 86 -10.49 -2.39 7.76
CA LYS A 86 -11.30 -3.61 7.57
C LYS A 86 -12.53 -3.61 8.47
N LYS A 87 -12.35 -3.40 9.78
CA LYS A 87 -13.44 -3.42 10.76
C LYS A 87 -14.47 -2.30 10.54
N THR A 88 -14.03 -1.14 10.07
CA THR A 88 -14.89 0.05 9.93
C THR A 88 -15.64 0.09 8.60
N TYR A 89 -15.01 -0.33 7.49
CA TYR A 89 -15.53 -0.08 6.14
C TYR A 89 -15.78 -1.31 5.27
N MET A 90 -15.38 -2.51 5.71
CA MET A 90 -15.50 -3.74 4.92
C MET A 90 -16.41 -4.76 5.61
N LYS A 91 -17.66 -4.36 5.86
CA LYS A 91 -18.72 -5.25 6.33
C LYS A 91 -19.42 -5.89 5.14
#